data_AF-A0AAP4PYK7-F1
#
_entry.id   AF-A0AAP4PYK7-F1
#
_cell.length_a   1.000
_cell.length_b   1.000
_cell.length_c   1.000
_cell.angle_alpha   90.00
_cell.angle_beta   90.00
_cell.angle_gamma   90.00
#
_symmetry.space_group_name_H-M   'P 1'
#
loop_
_entity.id
_entity.type
_entity.pdbx_description
1 polymer ?
#
loop_
_entity_poly.entity_id
_entity_poly.type
_entity_poly.pdbx_seq_one_letter_code
_entity_poly.pdbx_strand_id
1 'polypeptide(L)'
;MKKILLSSTVIIALNATDISDFINLNTCDQIIDKQVFKICYSYKYKGALAVWYELDGNLVNKNNIKNRPDFYSEKNIPSQYRAKSQDYINSGFDRGHLAPDANFDYDLKTQVKTYSMANIVPQYPTLNRKAWIKAEKYERLIASKLKTITVINLIDYSKSTQQIGNNKLSVPNTFYKIIFNDEKNFKKCFKYENIEIDPETDEFKNHQITC
;
A
#
# COMPACT_ATOMS: atom_id res chain seq x y z
N MET A 1 42.97 2.90 -46.61
CA MET A 1 42.18 3.81 -45.75
C MET A 1 41.07 2.98 -45.07
N LYS A 2 41.19 2.65 -43.77
CA LYS A 2 40.16 1.91 -43.03
C LYS A 2 39.18 2.91 -42.40
N LYS A 3 37.92 2.88 -42.83
CA LYS A 3 36.84 3.65 -42.21
C LYS A 3 36.46 2.96 -40.89
N ILE A 4 36.70 3.64 -39.77
CA ILE A 4 36.21 3.24 -38.45
C ILE A 4 34.76 3.70 -38.36
N LEU A 5 33.82 2.76 -38.31
CA LEU A 5 32.43 3.05 -37.97
C LEU A 5 32.33 3.20 -36.45
N LEU A 6 32.09 4.42 -35.98
CA LEU A 6 31.64 4.66 -34.61
C LEU A 6 30.16 4.25 -34.51
N SER A 7 29.90 3.12 -33.88
CA SER A 7 28.55 2.74 -33.42
C SER A 7 28.16 3.69 -32.28
N SER A 8 27.23 4.60 -32.57
CA SER A 8 26.67 5.51 -31.57
C SER A 8 25.64 4.74 -30.76
N THR A 9 25.98 4.39 -29.52
CA THR A 9 25.06 3.76 -28.58
C THR A 9 24.05 4.82 -28.14
N VAL A 10 22.82 4.71 -28.59
CA VAL A 10 21.71 5.55 -28.09
C VAL A 10 21.42 5.08 -26.67
N ILE A 11 21.83 5.88 -25.69
CA ILE A 11 21.44 5.69 -24.30
C ILE A 11 20.00 6.19 -24.18
N ILE A 12 19.03 5.28 -24.19
CA ILE A 12 17.66 5.60 -23.79
C ILE A 12 17.71 5.81 -22.28
N ALA A 13 17.67 7.06 -21.84
CA ALA A 13 17.47 7.38 -20.43
C ALA A 13 16.07 6.87 -20.05
N LEU A 14 16.01 5.82 -19.23
CA LEU A 14 14.77 5.40 -18.58
C LEU A 14 14.39 6.52 -17.61
N ASN A 15 13.27 7.21 -17.88
CA ASN A 15 12.71 8.14 -16.92
C ASN A 15 12.30 7.35 -15.67
N ALA A 16 12.82 7.74 -14.51
CA ALA A 16 12.41 7.16 -13.23
C ALA A 16 10.92 7.46 -13.00
N THR A 17 10.17 6.46 -12.56
CA THR A 17 8.77 6.60 -12.21
C THR A 17 8.64 7.44 -10.94
N ASP A 18 7.87 8.54 -10.98
CA ASP A 18 7.63 9.40 -9.81
C ASP A 18 6.30 9.07 -9.13
N ILE A 19 6.19 9.34 -7.82
CA ILE A 19 4.93 9.20 -7.08
C ILE A 19 3.83 10.11 -7.66
N SER A 20 4.20 11.28 -8.20
CA SER A 20 3.27 12.23 -8.81
C SER A 20 2.62 11.70 -10.09
N ASP A 21 3.20 10.68 -10.73
CA ASP A 21 2.63 10.04 -11.90
C ASP A 21 1.34 9.27 -11.55
N PHE A 22 1.17 8.89 -10.28
CA PHE A 22 0.02 8.11 -9.81
C PHE A 22 -0.92 8.87 -8.89
N ILE A 23 -0.41 9.87 -8.16
CA ILE A 23 -1.18 10.59 -7.14
C ILE A 23 -0.98 12.09 -7.30
N ASN A 24 -2.10 12.80 -7.42
CA ASN A 24 -2.09 14.25 -7.24
C ASN A 24 -1.93 14.58 -5.75
N LEU A 25 -0.71 14.89 -5.31
CA LEU A 25 -0.42 15.17 -3.89
C LEU A 25 -1.18 16.36 -3.31
N ASN A 26 -1.73 17.26 -4.15
CA ASN A 26 -2.60 18.36 -3.70
C ASN A 26 -3.97 17.87 -3.20
N THR A 27 -4.32 16.60 -3.44
CA THR A 27 -5.53 15.98 -2.89
C THR A 27 -5.35 15.47 -1.45
N CYS A 28 -4.11 15.43 -0.97
CA CYS A 28 -3.81 15.05 0.40
C CYS A 28 -4.06 16.23 1.33
N ASP A 29 -4.97 16.08 2.29
CA ASP A 29 -5.13 17.06 3.37
C ASP A 29 -3.89 17.11 4.27
N GLN A 30 -3.20 15.97 4.40
CA GLN A 30 -1.96 15.84 5.15
C GLN A 30 -1.07 14.72 4.58
N ILE A 31 0.22 15.01 4.41
CA ILE A 31 1.25 13.97 4.21
C ILE A 31 1.80 13.55 5.56
N ILE A 32 1.73 12.26 5.87
CA ILE A 32 2.32 11.69 7.09
C ILE A 32 3.54 10.86 6.70
N ASP A 33 4.71 11.27 7.17
CA ASP A 33 5.96 10.55 6.97
C ASP A 33 6.25 9.65 8.18
N LYS A 34 6.23 8.33 7.97
CA LYS A 34 6.59 7.32 8.98
C LYS A 34 8.05 6.90 8.86
N GLN A 35 8.86 7.58 8.05
CA GLN A 35 10.27 7.33 7.69
C GLN A 35 10.50 6.10 6.80
N VAL A 36 9.68 5.06 6.94
CA VAL A 36 9.77 3.81 6.15
C VAL A 36 8.66 3.69 5.10
N PHE A 37 7.62 4.50 5.24
CA PHE A 37 6.55 4.66 4.27
C PHE A 37 5.90 6.03 4.50
N LYS A 38 5.21 6.52 3.48
CA LYS A 38 4.48 7.80 3.52
C LYS A 38 3.01 7.57 3.22
N ILE A 39 2.17 8.44 3.77
CA ILE A 39 0.72 8.37 3.66
C ILE A 39 0.20 9.71 3.14
N CYS A 40 -0.58 9.67 2.07
CA CYS A 40 -1.45 10.75 1.64
C CYS A 40 -2.80 10.58 2.34
N TYR A 41 -3.09 11.40 3.35
CA TYR A 41 -4.29 11.25 4.18
C TYR A 41 -5.39 12.22 3.77
N SER A 42 -6.65 11.76 3.81
CA SER A 42 -7.83 12.59 3.58
C SER A 42 -8.64 12.76 4.85
N TYR A 43 -8.90 14.01 5.23
CA TYR A 43 -9.80 14.39 6.30
C TYR A 43 -11.26 14.11 5.96
N LYS A 44 -11.63 14.23 4.68
CA LYS A 44 -12.99 13.90 4.19
C LYS A 44 -13.32 12.44 4.45
N TYR A 45 -12.43 11.52 4.10
CA TYR A 45 -12.67 10.07 4.24
C TYR A 45 -12.20 9.51 5.57
N LYS A 46 -11.40 10.27 6.33
CA LYS A 46 -10.71 9.81 7.56
C LYS A 46 -9.89 8.55 7.30
N GLY A 47 -9.24 8.52 6.15
CA GLY A 47 -8.46 7.40 5.64
C GLY A 47 -7.43 7.86 4.62
N ALA A 48 -6.49 6.98 4.27
CA ALA A 48 -5.47 7.27 3.28
C ALA A 48 -6.05 7.23 1.85
N LEU A 49 -5.68 8.18 1.01
CA LEU A 49 -5.85 8.12 -0.45
C LEU A 49 -4.71 7.34 -1.11
N ALA A 50 -3.52 7.36 -0.50
CA ALA A 50 -2.40 6.56 -0.93
C ALA A 50 -1.41 6.26 0.19
N VAL A 51 -0.71 5.13 0.07
CA VAL A 51 0.45 4.76 0.89
C VAL A 51 1.53 4.18 0.00
N TRP A 52 2.75 4.70 0.11
CA TRP A 52 3.88 4.25 -0.70
C TRP A 52 5.13 4.02 0.14
N TYR A 53 5.96 3.08 -0.32
CA TYR A 53 7.17 2.63 0.35
C TYR A 53 8.13 1.94 -0.59
N GLU A 54 9.39 1.89 -0.19
CA GLU A 54 10.41 1.04 -0.79
C GLU A 54 10.61 -0.20 0.12
N LEU A 55 10.72 -1.39 -0.47
CA LEU A 55 11.04 -2.61 0.24
C LEU A 55 12.47 -3.07 -0.06
N ASP A 56 13.29 -3.15 0.99
CA ASP A 56 14.59 -3.83 0.93
C ASP A 56 14.40 -5.35 0.98
N GLY A 57 14.78 -6.02 -0.11
CA GLY A 57 14.73 -7.46 -0.28
C GLY A 57 15.54 -8.26 0.72
N ASN A 58 16.53 -7.64 1.39
CA ASN A 58 17.35 -8.27 2.43
C ASN A 58 16.72 -8.16 3.83
N LEU A 59 15.72 -7.30 4.01
CA LEU A 59 15.04 -7.10 5.30
C LEU A 59 13.70 -7.84 5.37
N VAL A 60 12.98 -7.96 4.25
CA VAL A 60 11.70 -8.69 4.22
C VAL A 60 11.87 -10.15 4.67
N ASN A 61 10.93 -10.64 5.48
CA ASN A 61 10.90 -12.00 6.04
C ASN A 61 12.11 -12.38 6.94
N LYS A 62 12.94 -11.42 7.37
CA LYS A 62 14.18 -11.70 8.13
C LYS A 62 13.94 -12.19 9.56
N ASN A 63 13.15 -11.46 10.35
CA ASN A 63 12.94 -11.76 11.78
C ASN A 63 11.53 -12.31 12.10
N ASN A 64 10.51 -11.96 11.32
CA ASN A 64 9.14 -12.45 11.47
C ASN A 64 8.60 -12.31 12.91
N ILE A 65 8.66 -11.09 13.48
CA ILE A 65 8.24 -10.80 14.86
C ILE A 65 6.79 -11.26 15.07
N LYS A 66 6.60 -12.18 16.03
CA LYS A 66 5.30 -12.83 16.28
C LYS A 66 4.34 -11.95 17.09
N ASN A 67 4.85 -11.21 18.06
CA ASN A 67 4.03 -10.36 18.91
C ASN A 67 3.60 -9.12 18.14
N ARG A 68 2.30 -8.99 17.90
CA ARG A 68 1.73 -7.90 17.13
C ARG A 68 1.52 -6.67 18.02
N PRO A 69 1.96 -5.48 17.61
CA PRO A 69 1.63 -4.23 18.30
C PRO A 69 0.13 -3.95 18.39
N ASP A 70 -0.25 -3.08 19.33
CA ASP A 70 -1.58 -2.50 19.36
C ASP A 70 -1.73 -1.39 18.33
N PHE A 71 -2.94 -1.28 17.75
CA PHE A 71 -3.30 -0.17 16.90
C PHE A 71 -3.38 1.13 17.71
N TYR A 72 -2.86 2.23 17.15
CA TYR A 72 -2.94 3.54 17.78
C TYR A 72 -3.41 4.61 16.81
N SER A 73 -4.15 5.57 17.34
CA SER A 73 -4.58 6.74 16.59
C SER A 73 -3.42 7.70 16.34
N GLU A 74 -3.28 8.17 15.11
CA GLU A 74 -2.19 9.05 14.70
C GLU A 74 -2.38 10.47 15.26
N LYS A 75 -1.51 10.88 16.20
CA LYS A 75 -1.71 12.10 16.99
C LYS A 75 -1.50 13.39 16.19
N ASN A 76 -0.76 13.33 15.09
CA ASN A 76 -0.52 14.47 14.22
C ASN A 76 -1.74 14.84 13.34
N ILE A 77 -2.77 14.00 13.29
CA ILE A 77 -4.05 14.29 12.62
C ILE A 77 -4.98 15.00 13.62
N PRO A 78 -5.65 16.12 13.24
CA PRO A 78 -6.65 16.75 14.09
C PRO A 78 -7.71 15.76 14.56
N SER A 79 -8.14 15.86 15.83
CA SER A 79 -8.94 14.82 16.49
C SER A 79 -10.26 14.49 15.79
N GLN A 80 -10.89 15.45 15.12
CA GLN A 80 -12.15 15.27 14.40
C GLN A 80 -12.01 14.44 13.11
N TYR A 81 -10.81 14.37 12.54
CA TYR A 81 -10.50 13.63 11.30
C TYR A 81 -9.76 12.32 11.57
N ARG A 82 -9.42 12.03 12.83
CA ARG A 82 -8.55 10.92 13.21
C ARG A 82 -9.33 9.61 13.30
N ALA A 83 -8.93 8.61 12.51
CA ALA A 83 -9.38 7.23 12.66
C ALA A 83 -9.00 6.63 14.03
N LYS A 84 -9.90 5.87 14.64
CA LYS A 84 -9.66 5.16 15.91
C LYS A 84 -9.97 3.68 15.75
N SER A 85 -9.20 2.83 16.44
CA SER A 85 -9.45 1.38 16.40
C SER A 85 -10.85 1.00 16.89
N GLN A 86 -11.44 1.81 17.78
CA GLN A 86 -12.79 1.60 18.29
C GLN A 86 -13.86 1.66 17.18
N ASP A 87 -13.62 2.40 16.09
CA ASP A 87 -14.58 2.55 15.00
C ASP A 87 -14.79 1.25 14.20
N TYR A 88 -13.90 0.28 14.36
CA TYR A 88 -13.94 -1.02 13.70
C TYR A 88 -14.67 -2.09 14.52
N ILE A 89 -14.97 -1.82 15.80
CA ILE A 89 -15.63 -2.81 16.65
C ILE A 89 -17.06 -3.01 16.16
N ASN A 90 -17.43 -4.28 15.90
CA ASN A 90 -18.74 -4.69 15.39
C ASN A 90 -19.13 -4.03 14.04
N SER A 91 -18.17 -3.53 13.26
CA SER A 91 -18.46 -2.91 11.96
C SER A 91 -18.62 -3.91 10.82
N GLY A 92 -18.14 -5.15 11.00
CA GLY A 92 -18.02 -6.14 9.92
C GLY A 92 -16.75 -5.99 9.07
N PHE A 93 -15.95 -4.95 9.29
CA PHE A 93 -14.72 -4.67 8.54
C PHE A 93 -13.47 -4.95 9.35
N ASP A 94 -12.44 -5.45 8.67
CA ASP A 94 -11.10 -5.55 9.21
C ASP A 94 -10.39 -4.20 9.20
N ARG A 95 -9.42 -4.09 10.12
CA ARG A 95 -8.35 -3.08 10.09
C ARG A 95 -7.31 -3.49 9.04
N GLY A 96 -7.60 -3.16 7.79
CA GLY A 96 -6.76 -3.47 6.63
C GLY A 96 -5.53 -2.57 6.56
N HIS A 97 -4.33 -3.16 6.53
CA HIS A 97 -3.08 -2.42 6.39
C HIS A 97 -2.82 -2.05 4.92
N LEU A 98 -2.32 -0.84 4.68
CA LEU A 98 -1.86 -0.41 3.36
C LEU A 98 -0.35 -0.58 3.18
N ALA A 99 0.44 -0.16 4.18
CA ALA A 99 1.80 -0.64 4.43
C ALA A 99 1.71 -1.88 5.33
N PRO A 100 1.94 -3.10 4.82
CA PRO A 100 1.70 -4.35 5.53
C PRO A 100 2.66 -4.56 6.71
N ASP A 101 2.16 -5.02 7.83
CA ASP A 101 2.97 -5.41 8.99
C ASP A 101 4.13 -6.36 8.62
N ALA A 102 3.86 -7.41 7.84
CA ALA A 102 4.84 -8.43 7.48
C ALA A 102 5.97 -7.93 6.57
N ASN A 103 5.87 -6.72 6.03
CA ASN A 103 6.97 -6.11 5.27
C ASN A 103 7.99 -5.43 6.17
N PHE A 104 7.57 -5.05 7.37
CA PHE A 104 8.29 -4.17 8.29
C PHE A 104 8.56 -4.85 9.65
N ASP A 105 8.34 -6.16 9.75
CA ASP A 105 8.49 -6.98 10.96
C ASP A 105 9.94 -7.44 11.22
N TYR A 106 10.93 -6.81 10.58
CA TYR A 106 12.35 -7.03 10.84
C TYR A 106 12.86 -6.24 12.06
N ASP A 107 12.14 -5.21 12.50
CA ASP A 107 12.46 -4.40 13.67
C ASP A 107 11.15 -3.90 14.32
N LEU A 108 11.03 -4.01 15.65
CA LEU A 108 9.79 -3.68 16.35
C LEU A 108 9.44 -2.19 16.23
N LYS A 109 10.44 -1.30 16.26
CA LYS A 109 10.21 0.15 16.11
C LYS A 109 9.64 0.48 14.73
N THR A 110 10.05 -0.27 13.72
CA THR A 110 9.57 -0.18 12.34
C THR A 110 8.17 -0.79 12.20
N GLN A 111 7.96 -1.99 12.73
CA GLN A 111 6.68 -2.68 12.76
C GLN A 111 5.58 -1.85 13.42
N VAL A 112 5.84 -1.26 14.60
CA VAL A 112 4.86 -0.41 15.30
C VAL A 112 4.34 0.71 14.39
N LYS A 113 5.13 1.23 13.45
CA LYS A 113 4.67 2.31 12.57
C LYS A 113 3.51 1.89 11.67
N THR A 114 3.44 0.62 11.25
CA THR A 114 2.36 0.10 10.38
C THR A 114 1.00 0.05 11.10
N TYR A 115 1.01 0.02 12.44
CA TYR A 115 -0.18 -0.02 13.30
C TYR A 115 -0.81 1.35 13.57
N SER A 116 -0.26 2.42 12.98
CA SER A 116 -0.93 3.72 12.98
C SER A 116 -2.25 3.63 12.24
N MET A 117 -3.36 4.07 12.86
CA MET A 117 -4.68 4.09 12.21
C MET A 117 -4.73 4.97 10.95
N ALA A 118 -3.72 5.81 10.69
CA ALA A 118 -3.59 6.53 9.42
C ALA A 118 -3.24 5.60 8.24
N ASN A 119 -2.61 4.46 8.51
CA ASN A 119 -2.26 3.41 7.56
C ASN A 119 -3.37 2.34 7.39
N ILE A 120 -4.46 2.49 8.14
CA ILE A 120 -5.51 1.48 8.25
C ILE A 120 -6.78 1.98 7.58
N VAL A 121 -7.39 1.12 6.77
CA VAL A 121 -8.66 1.40 6.09
C VAL A 121 -9.64 0.22 6.26
N PRO A 122 -10.96 0.47 6.26
CA PRO A 122 -11.95 -0.61 6.33
C PRO A 122 -11.83 -1.54 5.12
N GLN A 123 -11.55 -2.82 5.37
CA GLN A 123 -11.50 -3.85 4.34
C GLN A 123 -12.44 -5.00 4.68
N TYR A 124 -13.11 -5.56 3.66
CA TYR A 124 -13.86 -6.81 3.86
C TYR A 124 -12.92 -7.93 4.32
N PRO A 125 -13.32 -8.77 5.30
CA PRO A 125 -12.45 -9.81 5.84
C PRO A 125 -11.90 -10.78 4.80
N THR A 126 -12.69 -11.16 3.80
CA THR A 126 -12.25 -12.04 2.71
C THR A 126 -11.22 -11.37 1.82
N LEU A 127 -11.40 -10.08 1.49
CA LEU A 127 -10.39 -9.31 0.77
C LEU A 127 -9.09 -9.25 1.56
N ASN A 128 -9.12 -8.73 2.79
CA ASN A 128 -7.91 -8.52 3.61
C ASN A 128 -7.17 -9.84 3.85
N ARG A 129 -7.88 -10.85 4.35
CA ARG A 129 -7.27 -12.09 4.85
C ARG A 129 -6.96 -13.12 3.74
N LYS A 130 -7.50 -12.96 2.52
CA LYS A 130 -7.34 -13.93 1.43
C LYS A 130 -6.78 -13.33 0.15
N ALA A 131 -7.45 -12.34 -0.45
CA ALA A 131 -7.06 -11.82 -1.77
C ALA A 131 -5.89 -10.83 -1.67
N TRP A 132 -5.99 -9.82 -0.79
CA TRP A 132 -4.99 -8.78 -0.61
C TRP A 132 -3.65 -9.32 -0.11
N ILE A 133 -3.68 -10.25 0.87
CA ILE A 133 -2.47 -10.89 1.40
C ILE A 133 -1.67 -11.66 0.33
N LYS A 134 -2.29 -12.13 -0.77
CA LYS A 134 -1.57 -12.74 -1.89
C LYS A 134 -0.66 -11.71 -2.57
N ALA A 135 -1.15 -10.47 -2.75
CA ALA A 135 -0.36 -9.36 -3.30
C ALA A 135 0.78 -8.93 -2.37
N GLU A 136 0.51 -8.87 -1.06
CA GLU A 136 1.52 -8.55 -0.04
C GLU A 136 2.64 -9.61 0.01
N LYS A 137 2.31 -10.89 -0.14
CA LYS A 137 3.32 -11.95 -0.28
C LYS A 137 4.10 -11.81 -1.58
N TYR A 138 3.42 -11.44 -2.67
CA TYR A 138 4.04 -11.26 -3.97
C TYR A 138 5.06 -10.12 -3.96
N GLU A 139 4.74 -8.94 -3.42
CA GLU A 139 5.71 -7.84 -3.33
C GLU A 139 6.96 -8.24 -2.53
N ARG A 140 6.84 -8.94 -1.40
CA ARG A 140 8.02 -9.44 -0.67
C ARG A 140 8.84 -10.42 -1.49
N LEU A 141 8.20 -11.32 -2.23
CA LEU A 141 8.89 -12.26 -3.13
C LEU A 141 9.69 -11.50 -4.21
N ILE A 142 9.09 -10.48 -4.81
CA ILE A 142 9.76 -9.68 -5.83
C ILE A 142 10.90 -8.85 -5.21
N ALA A 143 10.69 -8.24 -4.04
CA ALA A 143 11.74 -7.52 -3.31
C ALA A 143 12.98 -8.41 -3.09
N SER A 144 12.78 -9.63 -2.58
CA SER A 144 13.86 -10.59 -2.37
C SER A 144 14.61 -10.97 -3.66
N LYS A 145 13.91 -11.02 -4.81
CA LYS A 145 14.52 -11.33 -6.12
C LYS A 145 15.24 -10.12 -6.73
N LEU A 146 14.65 -8.94 -6.65
CA LEU A 146 15.13 -7.72 -7.32
C LEU A 146 15.99 -6.81 -6.43
N LYS A 147 16.21 -7.20 -5.17
CA LYS A 147 16.92 -6.46 -4.10
C LYS A 147 16.16 -5.27 -3.56
N THR A 148 15.49 -4.50 -4.40
CA THR A 148 14.57 -3.45 -3.97
C THR A 148 13.37 -3.37 -4.91
N ILE A 149 12.24 -2.91 -4.39
CA ILE A 149 11.07 -2.51 -5.17
C ILE A 149 10.41 -1.30 -4.52
N THR A 150 9.74 -0.49 -5.32
CA THR A 150 8.80 0.52 -4.85
C THR A 150 7.38 -0.03 -4.96
N VAL A 151 6.57 0.22 -3.93
CA VAL A 151 5.15 -0.12 -3.91
C VAL A 151 4.33 1.13 -3.66
N ILE A 152 3.26 1.29 -4.43
CA ILE A 152 2.26 2.35 -4.26
C ILE A 152 0.89 1.67 -4.11
N ASN A 153 0.22 1.94 -3.01
CA ASN A 153 -1.18 1.57 -2.81
C ASN A 153 -2.04 2.82 -2.99
N LEU A 154 -3.02 2.77 -3.89
CA LEU A 154 -4.01 3.82 -4.11
C LEU A 154 -5.38 3.34 -3.62
N ILE A 155 -6.15 4.26 -3.04
CA ILE A 155 -7.42 3.95 -2.39
C ILE A 155 -8.49 4.84 -3.00
N ASP A 156 -9.47 4.20 -3.64
CA ASP A 156 -10.60 4.90 -4.25
C ASP A 156 -11.83 4.88 -3.35
N TYR A 157 -12.33 6.07 -3.06
CA TYR A 157 -13.56 6.33 -2.30
C TYR A 157 -14.66 6.98 -3.17
N SER A 158 -14.44 7.12 -4.48
CA SER A 158 -15.32 7.87 -5.39
C SER A 158 -16.77 7.39 -5.38
N LYS A 159 -16.99 6.09 -5.11
CA LYS A 159 -18.30 5.44 -5.04
C LYS A 159 -18.68 5.06 -3.60
N SER A 160 -18.02 5.64 -2.59
CA SER A 160 -18.15 5.20 -1.21
C SER A 160 -19.49 5.64 -0.65
N THR A 161 -20.29 4.67 -0.20
CA THR A 161 -21.61 4.90 0.40
C THR A 161 -21.68 4.46 1.86
N GLN A 162 -20.70 3.69 2.33
CA GLN A 162 -20.68 3.10 3.66
C GLN A 162 -19.72 3.86 4.58
N GLN A 163 -20.11 3.98 5.85
CA GLN A 163 -19.29 4.53 6.92
C GLN A 163 -19.36 3.63 8.15
N ILE A 164 -18.25 3.53 8.89
CA ILE A 164 -18.17 2.72 10.11
C ILE A 164 -17.86 3.57 11.35
N GLY A 165 -18.33 3.08 12.49
CA GLY A 165 -18.05 3.64 13.80
C GLY A 165 -18.66 5.02 14.05
N ASN A 166 -18.49 5.52 15.27
CA ASN A 166 -19.02 6.82 15.68
C ASN A 166 -18.30 7.97 14.96
N ASN A 167 -17.05 7.78 14.56
CA ASN A 167 -16.31 8.78 13.80
C ASN A 167 -16.65 8.77 12.30
N LYS A 168 -17.54 7.91 11.81
CA LYS A 168 -18.00 7.87 10.41
C LYS A 168 -16.84 7.74 9.40
N LEU A 169 -15.98 6.74 9.61
CA LEU A 169 -14.86 6.46 8.68
C LEU A 169 -15.44 5.94 7.38
N SER A 170 -15.07 6.52 6.24
CA SER A 170 -15.52 6.03 4.94
C SER A 170 -14.92 4.65 4.64
N VAL A 171 -15.72 3.77 4.07
CA VAL A 171 -15.28 2.48 3.54
C VAL A 171 -14.90 2.68 2.07
N PRO A 172 -13.64 2.44 1.66
CA PRO A 172 -13.23 2.57 0.27
C PRO A 172 -13.90 1.52 -0.61
N ASN A 173 -14.03 1.80 -1.90
CA ASN A 173 -14.61 0.88 -2.87
C ASN A 173 -13.57 -0.01 -3.52
N THR A 174 -12.38 0.54 -3.78
CA THR A 174 -11.39 -0.13 -4.62
C THR A 174 -9.99 0.21 -4.12
N PHE A 175 -9.10 -0.77 -4.19
CA PHE A 175 -7.67 -0.62 -3.95
C PHE A 175 -6.90 -0.90 -5.23
N TYR A 176 -5.87 -0.11 -5.48
CA TYR A 176 -4.87 -0.37 -6.52
C TYR A 176 -3.52 -0.58 -5.86
N LYS A 177 -2.75 -1.51 -6.39
CA LYS A 177 -1.37 -1.75 -5.95
C LYS A 177 -0.46 -1.77 -7.16
N ILE A 178 0.54 -0.90 -7.16
CA ILE A 178 1.57 -0.79 -8.18
C ILE A 178 2.88 -1.23 -7.54
N ILE A 179 3.57 -2.19 -8.15
CA ILE A 179 4.86 -2.71 -7.70
C ILE A 179 5.84 -2.54 -8.86
N PHE A 180 6.96 -1.85 -8.63
CA PHE A 180 7.93 -1.61 -9.69
C PHE A 180 9.38 -1.53 -9.21
N ASN A 181 10.28 -1.72 -10.16
CA ASN A 181 11.70 -1.43 -10.07
C ASN A 181 12.16 -0.97 -11.46
N ASP A 182 12.45 0.32 -11.62
CA ASP A 182 12.81 0.91 -12.91
C ASP A 182 14.17 0.39 -13.42
N GLU A 183 15.15 0.18 -12.54
CA GLU A 183 16.47 -0.37 -12.90
C GLU A 183 16.38 -1.78 -13.50
N LYS A 184 15.38 -2.56 -13.06
CA LYS A 184 15.12 -3.92 -13.55
C LYS A 184 14.04 -3.97 -14.62
N ASN A 185 13.52 -2.83 -15.05
CA ASN A 185 12.39 -2.71 -15.98
C ASN A 185 11.21 -3.62 -15.57
N PHE A 186 10.93 -3.67 -14.27
CA PHE A 186 9.86 -4.48 -13.70
C PHE A 186 8.72 -3.58 -13.25
N LYS A 187 7.49 -3.90 -13.67
CA LYS A 187 6.27 -3.20 -13.22
C LYS A 187 5.06 -4.14 -13.27
N LYS A 188 4.26 -4.15 -12.20
CA LYS A 188 3.00 -4.91 -12.08
C LYS A 188 1.95 -4.10 -11.34
N CYS A 189 0.72 -4.11 -11.85
CA CYS A 189 -0.40 -3.39 -11.27
C CYS A 189 -1.55 -4.35 -10.98
N PHE A 190 -2.24 -4.08 -9.87
CA PHE A 190 -3.37 -4.87 -9.41
C PHE A 190 -4.52 -3.97 -9.00
N LYS A 191 -5.76 -4.46 -9.18
CA LYS A 191 -7.00 -3.83 -8.74
C LYS A 191 -7.81 -4.81 -7.91
N TYR A 192 -8.25 -4.36 -6.73
CA TYR A 192 -9.08 -5.12 -5.81
C TYR A 192 -10.33 -4.31 -5.48
N GLU A 193 -11.51 -4.86 -5.77
CA GLU A 193 -12.76 -4.32 -5.26
C GLU A 193 -12.89 -4.68 -3.77
N ASN A 194 -13.31 -3.72 -2.94
CA ASN A 194 -13.55 -3.90 -1.52
C ASN A 194 -14.93 -4.52 -1.29
N ILE A 195 -15.03 -5.80 -1.59
CA ILE A 195 -16.24 -6.60 -1.48
C ILE A 195 -15.95 -7.93 -0.77
N GLU A 196 -17.01 -8.66 -0.43
CA GLU A 196 -16.87 -10.08 -0.11
C GLU A 196 -16.37 -10.83 -1.35
N ILE A 197 -15.41 -11.72 -1.13
CA ILE A 197 -14.73 -12.48 -2.17
C ILE A 197 -14.87 -13.95 -1.81
N ASP A 198 -15.34 -14.74 -2.75
CA ASP A 198 -15.34 -16.20 -2.63
C ASP A 198 -13.89 -16.73 -2.78
N PRO A 199 -13.29 -17.27 -1.70
CA PRO A 199 -11.90 -17.72 -1.74
C PRO A 199 -11.66 -18.93 -2.65
N GLU A 200 -12.70 -19.68 -3.04
CA GLU A 200 -12.58 -20.86 -3.90
C GLU A 200 -12.36 -20.48 -5.36
N THR A 201 -12.96 -19.37 -5.79
CA THR A 201 -12.90 -18.87 -7.17
C THR A 201 -11.93 -17.70 -7.34
N ASP A 202 -11.46 -17.11 -6.24
CA ASP A 202 -10.51 -16.02 -6.23
C ASP A 202 -9.07 -16.44 -6.54
N GLU A 203 -8.62 -16.15 -7.76
CA GLU A 203 -7.23 -16.32 -8.16
C GLU A 203 -6.47 -14.99 -8.18
N PHE A 204 -5.20 -15.01 -7.77
CA PHE A 204 -4.35 -13.81 -7.76
C PHE A 204 -4.29 -13.10 -9.13
N LYS A 205 -4.30 -13.85 -10.22
CA LYS A 205 -4.27 -13.32 -11.59
C LYS A 205 -5.50 -12.50 -11.96
N ASN A 206 -6.65 -12.76 -11.31
CA ASN A 206 -7.92 -12.07 -11.60
C ASN A 206 -7.83 -10.58 -11.27
N HIS A 207 -6.90 -10.20 -10.40
CA HIS A 207 -6.70 -8.82 -9.97
C HIS A 207 -5.63 -8.08 -10.78
N GLN A 208 -4.84 -8.77 -11.61
CA GLN A 208 -3.78 -8.10 -12.36
C GLN A 208 -4.39 -7.25 -13.47
N ILE A 209 -3.97 -6.00 -13.55
CA ILE A 209 -4.38 -5.05 -14.59
C ILE A 209 -3.15 -4.52 -15.33
N THR A 210 -3.39 -3.85 -16.45
CA THR A 210 -2.37 -3.06 -17.14
C THR A 210 -1.96 -1.88 -16.26
N CYS A 211 -0.65 -1.67 -16.13
CA CYS A 211 -0.06 -0.40 -15.77
C CYS A 211 -0.03 0.47 -17.04
#